data_AF-A0AAD8Q628-F1
#
_entry.id   AF-A0AAD8Q628-F1
#
_cell.length_a   1.000
_cell.length_b   1.000
_cell.length_c   1.000
_cell.angle_alpha   90.00
_cell.angle_beta   90.00
_cell.angle_gamma   90.00
#
_symmetry.space_group_name_H-M   'P 1'
#
loop_
_entity.id
_entity.type
_entity.pdbx_description
1 polymer ?
#
loop_
_entity_poly.entity_id
_entity_poly.type
_entity_poly.pdbx_seq_one_letter_code
_entity_poly.pdbx_strand_id
1 'polypeptide(L)'
;MRLTAASAFLSAALTAAAPRPQDEEPGAVFGISFTYENGTFTGVYDVPETLSGYPLASNGIVTNVFIYPPAGQSARCAFLEPEPSRQGLGVWTIARATTVILGPPAEVGYVQCNRA
;
A
#
# COMPACT_ATOMS: atom_id res chain seq x y z
N MET A 1 57.86 -54.50 8.82
CA MET A 1 57.20 -54.52 7.51
C MET A 1 56.09 -53.47 7.51
N ARG A 2 56.06 -52.61 6.49
CA ARG A 2 55.00 -51.62 6.21
C ARG A 2 53.77 -52.32 5.62
N LEU A 3 52.57 -51.81 5.90
CA LEU A 3 51.49 -51.67 4.91
C LEU A 3 50.44 -50.66 5.39
N THR A 4 49.92 -49.95 4.41
CA THR A 4 49.27 -48.64 4.39
C THR A 4 47.76 -48.73 4.15
N ALA A 5 47.06 -47.64 4.50
CA ALA A 5 45.80 -47.14 3.92
C ALA A 5 44.51 -47.94 4.24
N ALA A 6 43.30 -47.37 4.27
CA ALA A 6 42.82 -46.12 3.70
C ALA A 6 41.62 -45.58 4.49
N SER A 7 41.51 -44.26 4.49
CA SER A 7 40.40 -43.44 4.98
C SER A 7 39.11 -43.68 4.17
N ALA A 8 37.95 -43.69 4.84
CA ALA A 8 36.66 -43.47 4.19
C ALA A 8 35.91 -42.38 4.96
N PHE A 9 36.05 -41.14 4.48
CA PHE A 9 35.27 -40.01 4.98
C PHE A 9 33.82 -40.16 4.51
N LEU A 10 32.89 -40.16 5.46
CA LEU A 10 31.46 -39.98 5.20
C LEU A 10 31.23 -38.55 4.67
N SER A 11 30.73 -38.44 3.44
CA SER A 11 30.26 -37.17 2.88
C SER A 11 28.82 -37.34 2.42
N ALA A 12 27.86 -37.23 3.35
CA ALA A 12 26.47 -36.99 3.02
C ALA A 12 26.28 -35.48 2.85
N ALA A 13 26.34 -35.00 1.61
CA ALA A 13 26.00 -33.63 1.28
C ALA A 13 24.48 -33.45 1.35
N LEU A 14 23.96 -32.93 2.47
CA LEU A 14 22.62 -32.34 2.49
C LEU A 14 22.68 -31.05 1.69
N THR A 15 22.18 -31.07 0.45
CA THR A 15 21.87 -29.85 -0.28
C THR A 15 20.70 -29.18 0.43
N ALA A 16 21.00 -28.27 1.36
CA ALA A 16 20.02 -27.32 1.86
C ALA A 16 19.55 -26.49 0.67
N ALA A 17 18.34 -26.74 0.18
CA ALA A 17 17.69 -25.85 -0.75
C ALA A 17 17.49 -24.52 -0.01
N ALA A 18 18.33 -23.54 -0.32
CA ALA A 18 18.13 -22.18 0.18
C ALA A 18 16.72 -21.73 -0.21
N PRO A 19 15.94 -21.13 0.70
CA PRO A 19 14.64 -20.56 0.34
C PRO A 19 14.89 -19.56 -0.77
N ARG A 20 14.29 -19.81 -1.94
CA ARG A 20 14.31 -18.85 -3.04
C ARG A 20 13.62 -17.59 -2.52
N PRO A 21 14.15 -16.38 -2.79
CA PRO A 21 13.39 -15.16 -2.58
C PRO A 21 12.03 -15.37 -3.26
N GLN A 22 10.94 -15.32 -2.51
CA GLN A 22 9.65 -15.14 -3.15
C GLN A 22 9.77 -13.82 -3.89
N ASP A 23 9.52 -13.82 -5.20
CA ASP A 23 9.33 -12.60 -5.95
C ASP A 23 8.21 -11.84 -5.21
N GLU A 24 8.61 -10.85 -4.42
CA GLU A 24 7.69 -9.98 -3.70
C GLU A 24 6.92 -9.25 -4.78
N GLU A 25 5.65 -9.63 -4.98
CA GLU A 25 4.78 -8.97 -5.94
C GLU A 25 4.88 -7.46 -5.68
N PRO A 26 5.15 -6.62 -6.70
CA PRO A 26 5.28 -5.19 -6.49
C PRO A 26 4.06 -4.70 -5.72
N GLY A 27 4.28 -4.06 -4.56
CA GLY A 27 3.20 -3.60 -3.71
C GLY A 27 2.20 -2.78 -4.52
N ALA A 28 0.90 -3.01 -4.30
CA ALA A 28 -0.14 -2.30 -5.03
C ALA A 28 -0.02 -0.79 -4.79
N VAL A 29 -0.16 0.00 -5.86
CA VAL A 29 -0.13 1.47 -5.79
C VAL A 29 -1.49 2.02 -6.22
N PHE A 30 -2.02 2.94 -5.42
CA PHE A 30 -3.29 3.61 -5.63
C PHE A 30 -3.02 5.08 -5.94
N GLY A 31 -3.56 5.58 -7.05
CA GLY A 31 -3.45 7.00 -7.39
C GLY A 31 -4.51 7.82 -6.67
N ILE A 32 -4.12 8.84 -5.92
CA ILE A 32 -5.03 9.71 -5.16
C ILE A 32 -4.86 11.17 -5.58
N SER A 33 -5.94 11.92 -5.79
CA SER A 33 -5.89 13.39 -5.95
C SER A 33 -7.00 14.05 -5.15
N PHE A 34 -6.69 15.18 -4.53
CA PHE A 34 -7.62 15.95 -3.72
C PHE A 34 -8.18 17.12 -4.51
N THR A 35 -9.48 17.38 -4.37
CA THR A 35 -10.14 18.60 -4.82
C THR A 35 -10.61 19.40 -3.61
N TYR A 36 -10.23 20.67 -3.55
CA TYR A 36 -10.53 21.57 -2.45
C TYR A 36 -11.85 22.32 -2.67
N GLU A 37 -12.34 23.00 -1.63
CA GLU A 37 -13.60 23.77 -1.70
C GLU A 37 -13.57 24.89 -2.76
N ASN A 38 -12.41 25.48 -3.01
CA ASN A 38 -12.23 26.51 -4.04
C ASN A 38 -12.17 25.96 -5.48
N GLY A 39 -12.35 24.63 -5.66
CA GLY A 39 -12.32 23.96 -6.95
C GLY A 39 -10.92 23.66 -7.51
N THR A 40 -9.84 24.02 -6.80
CA THR A 40 -8.49 23.58 -7.21
C THR A 40 -8.28 22.11 -6.85
N PHE A 41 -7.30 21.48 -7.50
CA PHE A 41 -6.99 20.08 -7.26
C PHE A 41 -5.48 19.83 -7.27
N THR A 42 -5.07 18.73 -6.63
CA THR A 42 -3.68 18.29 -6.61
C THR A 42 -3.32 17.44 -7.81
N GLY A 43 -2.03 17.23 -8.05
CA GLY A 43 -1.57 16.09 -8.86
C GLY A 43 -1.99 14.75 -8.24
N VAL A 44 -1.65 13.65 -8.94
CA VAL A 44 -1.86 12.29 -8.43
C VAL A 44 -0.71 11.90 -7.51
N TYR A 45 -1.05 11.47 -6.31
CA TYR A 45 -0.14 10.86 -5.34
C TYR A 45 -0.20 9.34 -5.48
N ASP A 46 0.97 8.72 -5.52
CA ASP A 46 1.10 7.27 -5.43
C ASP A 46 1.05 6.85 -3.96
N VAL A 47 -0.04 6.20 -3.57
CA VAL A 47 -0.26 5.69 -2.22
C VAL A 47 -0.02 4.19 -2.21
N PRO A 48 0.89 3.66 -1.39
CA PRO A 48 1.12 2.22 -1.30
C PRO A 48 -0.03 1.51 -0.58
N GLU A 49 -0.19 0.21 -0.83
CA GLU A 49 -1.08 -0.65 -0.05
C GLU A 49 -0.72 -0.61 1.44
N THR A 50 -1.66 -0.17 2.28
CA THR A 50 -1.49 -0.15 3.73
C THR A 50 -2.82 -0.08 4.48
N LEU A 51 -2.88 -0.83 5.59
CA LEU A 51 -3.95 -0.75 6.58
C LEU A 51 -3.59 0.13 7.78
N SER A 52 -2.31 0.50 7.97
CA SER A 52 -1.87 1.32 9.11
C SER A 52 -2.08 2.82 8.89
N GLY A 53 -2.26 3.22 7.64
CA GLY A 53 -2.41 4.61 7.21
C GLY A 53 -1.08 5.16 6.69
N TYR A 54 -1.09 5.57 5.43
CA TYR A 54 -0.02 6.29 4.78
C TYR A 54 -0.20 7.80 5.05
N PRO A 55 0.82 8.50 5.56
CA PRO A 55 0.74 9.95 5.77
C PRO A 55 0.60 10.66 4.42
N LEU A 56 -0.50 11.39 4.25
CA LEU A 56 -0.78 12.16 3.06
C LEU A 56 -1.58 13.41 3.45
N ALA A 57 -0.86 14.44 3.87
CA ALA A 57 -1.45 15.71 4.31
C ALA A 57 -1.97 16.53 3.12
N SER A 58 -3.26 16.82 3.11
CA SER A 58 -3.89 17.69 2.11
C SER A 58 -3.58 19.17 2.32
N ASN A 59 -3.22 19.59 3.54
CA ASN A 59 -2.94 21.00 3.90
C ASN A 59 -4.09 21.96 3.52
N GLY A 60 -5.33 21.47 3.61
CA GLY A 60 -6.53 22.20 3.22
C GLY A 60 -7.77 21.32 3.24
N ILE A 61 -8.95 21.95 3.26
CA ILE A 61 -10.25 21.27 3.29
C ILE A 61 -10.54 20.63 1.93
N VAL A 62 -10.62 19.31 1.93
CA VAL A 62 -10.92 18.49 0.76
C VAL A 62 -12.42 18.23 0.70
N THR A 63 -13.02 18.46 -0.47
CA THR A 63 -14.43 18.17 -0.74
C THR A 63 -14.61 16.88 -1.52
N ASN A 64 -13.67 16.58 -2.42
CA ASN A 64 -13.70 15.39 -3.25
C ASN A 64 -12.33 14.74 -3.34
N VAL A 65 -12.31 13.42 -3.47
CA VAL A 65 -11.10 12.65 -3.72
C VAL A 65 -11.28 11.83 -4.99
N PHE A 66 -10.35 11.99 -5.93
CA PHE A 66 -10.21 11.05 -7.04
C PHE A 66 -9.33 9.87 -6.60
N ILE A 67 -9.79 8.66 -6.91
CA ILE A 67 -9.13 7.41 -6.56
C ILE A 67 -8.97 6.58 -7.83
N TYR A 68 -7.73 6.23 -8.16
CA TYR A 68 -7.33 5.36 -9.27
C TYR A 68 -6.81 4.02 -8.71
N PRO A 69 -7.58 2.94 -8.80
CA PRO A 69 -7.18 1.63 -8.26
C PRO A 69 -6.16 0.95 -9.20
N PRO A 70 -5.39 -0.03 -8.69
CA PRO A 70 -4.57 -0.90 -9.52
C PRO A 70 -5.38 -1.55 -10.65
N ALA A 71 -4.77 -1.68 -11.83
CA ALA A 71 -5.47 -2.19 -13.00
C ALA A 71 -6.04 -3.59 -12.77
N GLY A 72 -7.33 -3.77 -13.06
CA GLY A 72 -8.04 -5.05 -12.90
C GLY A 72 -8.37 -5.43 -11.45
N GLN A 73 -8.15 -4.53 -10.49
CA GLN A 73 -8.39 -4.80 -9.07
C GLN A 73 -9.32 -3.73 -8.49
N SER A 74 -10.17 -4.14 -7.54
CA SER A 74 -10.94 -3.17 -6.75
C SER A 74 -10.07 -2.65 -5.61
N ALA A 75 -10.25 -1.38 -5.25
CA ALA A 75 -9.61 -0.77 -4.09
C ALA A 75 -10.64 -0.51 -3.00
N ARG A 76 -10.23 -0.67 -1.75
CA ARG A 76 -10.91 -0.13 -0.57
C ARG A 76 -10.00 0.93 0.01
N CYS A 77 -10.47 2.17 0.02
CA CYS A 77 -9.73 3.30 0.57
C CYS A 77 -10.53 4.00 1.68
N ALA A 78 -9.85 4.32 2.77
CA ALA A 78 -10.36 5.11 3.88
C ALA A 78 -9.47 6.34 4.06
N PHE A 79 -10.11 7.45 4.44
CA PHE A 79 -9.46 8.75 4.61
C PHE A 79 -9.64 9.17 6.06
N LEU A 80 -8.59 9.70 6.66
CA LEU A 80 -8.57 10.07 8.06
C LEU A 80 -8.09 11.52 8.20
N GLU A 81 -8.64 12.22 9.19
CA GLU A 81 -8.13 13.51 9.62
C GLU A 81 -6.65 13.42 10.06
N PRO A 82 -5.92 14.55 10.07
CA PRO A 82 -4.62 14.66 10.71
C PRO A 82 -4.63 14.26 12.19
N GLU A 83 -3.44 14.06 12.75
CA GLU A 83 -3.33 13.96 14.21
C GLU A 83 -3.78 15.25 14.91
N PRO A 84 -4.34 15.15 16.13
CA PRO A 84 -4.43 13.93 16.95
C PRO A 84 -5.72 13.12 16.76
N SER A 85 -6.72 13.63 16.02
CA SER A 85 -8.04 12.99 15.97
C SER A 85 -8.00 11.67 15.21
N ARG A 86 -7.30 11.63 14.05
CA ARG A 86 -7.34 10.51 13.10
C ARG A 86 -8.77 10.00 12.84
N GLN A 87 -9.76 10.89 12.88
CA GLN A 87 -11.16 10.53 12.70
C GLN A 87 -11.39 10.11 11.25
N GLY A 88 -12.23 9.09 11.05
CA GLY A 88 -12.61 8.63 9.72
C GLY A 88 -13.48 9.65 8.98
N LEU A 89 -13.05 10.00 7.77
CA LEU A 89 -13.74 10.89 6.83
C LEU A 89 -14.56 10.12 5.77
N GLY A 90 -14.53 8.79 5.86
CA GLY A 90 -15.29 7.89 5.00
C GLY A 90 -14.45 6.71 4.50
N VAL A 91 -15.14 5.71 3.98
CA VAL A 91 -14.56 4.51 3.38
C VAL A 91 -15.27 4.21 2.08
N TRP A 92 -14.52 3.91 1.03
CA TRP A 92 -15.05 3.64 -0.29
C TRP A 92 -14.45 2.35 -0.85
N THR A 93 -15.30 1.54 -1.47
CA THR A 93 -14.87 0.42 -2.31
C THR A 93 -15.16 0.77 -3.76
N ILE A 94 -14.11 0.78 -4.58
CA ILE A 94 -14.17 1.25 -5.97
C ILE A 94 -13.54 0.21 -6.90
N ALA A 95 -14.25 -0.16 -7.96
CA ALA A 95 -13.76 -1.13 -8.94
C ALA A 95 -13.02 -0.46 -10.12
N ARG A 96 -13.13 0.87 -10.24
CA ARG A 96 -12.62 1.68 -11.35
C ARG A 96 -12.27 3.07 -10.84
N ALA A 97 -11.46 3.78 -11.61
CA ALA A 97 -11.13 5.18 -11.36
C ALA A 97 -12.39 6.02 -11.16
N THR A 98 -12.50 6.73 -10.04
CA THR A 98 -13.70 7.52 -9.73
C THR A 98 -13.41 8.62 -8.72
N THR A 99 -14.33 9.58 -8.63
CA THR A 99 -14.30 10.66 -7.64
C THR A 99 -15.36 10.38 -6.57
N VAL A 100 -14.95 10.48 -5.31
CA VAL A 100 -15.83 10.32 -4.15
C VAL A 100 -15.90 11.62 -3.35
N ILE A 101 -17.05 11.88 -2.75
CA ILE A 101 -17.27 13.08 -1.92
C ILE A 101 -16.85 12.75 -0.49
N LEU A 102 -16.00 13.57 0.13
CA LEU A 102 -15.72 13.49 1.58
C LEU A 102 -16.89 14.10 2.35
N GLY A 103 -17.44 13.33 3.28
CA GLY A 103 -18.62 13.73 4.05
C GLY A 103 -18.39 13.52 5.55
N PRO A 104 -18.16 14.59 6.35
CA PRO A 104 -18.08 16.00 5.93
C PRO A 104 -16.78 16.35 5.18
N PRO A 105 -16.74 17.49 4.45
CA PRO A 105 -15.48 18.05 3.95
C PRO A 105 -14.54 18.36 5.11
N ALA A 106 -13.29 17.93 4.99
CA ALA A 106 -12.29 18.07 6.05
C ALA A 106 -10.88 18.02 5.49
N GLU A 107 -9.88 18.32 6.34
CA GLU A 107 -8.48 18.07 6.02
C GLU A 107 -8.18 16.57 6.10
N VAL A 108 -7.45 16.03 5.12
CA VAL A 108 -6.97 14.65 5.11
C VAL A 108 -5.53 14.64 5.60
N GLY A 109 -5.23 13.83 6.61
CA GLY A 109 -3.86 13.61 7.09
C GLY A 109 -3.31 12.22 6.72
N TYR A 110 -4.19 11.23 6.61
CA TYR A 110 -3.81 9.85 6.34
C TYR A 110 -4.77 9.16 5.37
N VAL A 111 -4.22 8.24 4.59
CA VAL A 111 -4.98 7.38 3.67
C VAL A 111 -4.64 5.92 3.95
N GLN A 112 -5.67 5.08 4.05
CA GLN A 112 -5.52 3.62 4.11
C GLN A 112 -6.12 3.06 2.83
N CYS A 113 -5.32 2.42 1.98
CA CYS A 113 -5.82 1.77 0.77
C CYS A 113 -5.33 0.33 0.72
N ASN A 114 -6.23 -0.57 0.35
CA ASN A 114 -5.92 -1.98 0.12
C ASN A 114 -6.77 -2.52 -1.03
N ARG A 115 -6.36 -3.65 -1.60
CA ARG A 115 -7.18 -4.39 -2.56
C ARG A 115 -8.45 -4.91 -1.86
N ALA A 116 -9.59 -4.81 -2.55
CA ALA A 116 -10.92 -5.19 -2.04
C ALA A 116 -11.42 -6.51 -2.62
#